data_AF-A0A9X1F8K8-F1
#
_entry.id   AF-A0A9X1F8K8-F1
#
_cell.length_a   1.000
_cell.length_b   1.000
_cell.length_c   1.000
_cell.angle_alpha   90.00
_cell.angle_beta   90.00
_cell.angle_gamma   90.00
#
_symmetry.space_group_name_H-M   'P 1'
#
loop_
_entity.id
_entity.type
_entity.pdbx_description
1 polymer ?
#
loop_
_entity_poly.entity_id
_entity_poly.type
_entity_poly.pdbx_seq_one_letter_code
_entity_poly.pdbx_strand_id
1 'polypeptide(L)'
;MKKLLALLCLFTLFFAFTCENEPLDFDPETGGTDAALLGEWNLSGFEVSLNTSTDFQGVEITSDLEVYSTTEDYTLNFAANSYTTNGSYSYVAEITANGIVIPAEPYTLDNVSGSGSYSVNGNEITVDGSFFEFTFEGMDFSELDGEQTVTFEISDNGQTLTFSQNETTTETDATTGAIVTSTQVSTSVWTRGAVSNDCEAEAATNAAAAAYNVDTENEDLCVAYREALETQITECGDTDGSLQALIDDLGDCASVSSNGTLSVTTGTLNIEFVDQTVTFENGTISVNGVSQGGNYVINFQVAEGATGTDVIQNFVLTLNGTDYFPSTQGFDDFTSDTSVSSGNILQATFFGLVESNAGADLSLTQGMVDLTY
;
A
#
# COMPACT_ATOMS: atom_id res chain seq x y z
N MET A 1 17.71 -26.21 49.98
CA MET A 1 18.46 -26.58 48.76
C MET A 1 17.74 -26.13 47.50
N LYS A 2 16.48 -26.53 47.22
CA LYS A 2 15.68 -25.95 46.10
C LYS A 2 15.66 -24.41 46.09
N LYS A 3 15.35 -23.78 47.22
CA LYS A 3 15.34 -22.30 47.37
C LYS A 3 16.71 -21.61 47.32
N LEU A 4 17.81 -22.35 47.48
CA LEU A 4 19.18 -21.81 47.42
C LEU A 4 19.72 -21.88 45.97
N LEU A 5 19.25 -22.88 45.22
CA LEU A 5 19.62 -23.13 43.83
C LEU A 5 18.83 -22.23 42.86
N ALA A 6 17.54 -22.02 43.14
CA ALA A 6 16.74 -20.98 42.49
C ALA A 6 17.34 -19.57 42.73
N LEU A 7 17.91 -19.33 43.91
CA LEU A 7 18.62 -18.08 44.23
C LEU A 7 19.95 -17.94 43.47
N LEU A 8 20.63 -19.05 43.16
CA LEU A 8 21.86 -19.06 42.37
C LEU A 8 21.57 -18.76 40.90
N CYS A 9 20.51 -19.36 40.33
CA CYS A 9 20.03 -19.03 38.98
C CYS A 9 19.53 -17.58 38.90
N LEU A 10 18.84 -17.11 39.94
CA LEU A 10 18.32 -15.74 40.05
C LEU A 10 19.44 -14.70 40.07
N PHE A 11 20.49 -14.94 40.86
CA PHE A 11 21.62 -14.00 40.95
C PHE A 11 22.34 -13.89 39.61
N THR A 12 22.43 -14.97 38.83
CA THR A 12 23.12 -14.97 37.52
C THR A 12 22.27 -14.40 36.38
N LEU A 13 20.94 -14.48 36.48
CA LEU A 13 20.01 -13.80 35.58
C LEU A 13 20.07 -12.28 35.71
N PHE A 14 20.34 -11.71 36.90
CA PHE A 14 20.50 -10.26 37.03
C PHE A 14 21.76 -9.71 36.34
N PHE A 15 22.82 -10.51 36.18
CA PHE A 15 24.08 -10.06 35.57
C PHE A 15 24.23 -10.44 34.09
N ALA A 16 23.45 -11.40 33.58
CA ALA A 16 23.48 -11.78 32.17
C ALA A 16 22.84 -10.72 31.25
N PHE A 17 22.00 -9.82 31.80
CA PHE A 17 21.24 -8.82 31.02
C PHE A 17 21.60 -7.37 31.35
N THR A 18 22.46 -7.12 32.34
CA THR A 18 23.13 -5.82 32.44
C THR A 18 24.26 -5.82 31.42
N CYS A 19 23.95 -5.43 30.17
CA CYS A 19 25.00 -5.10 29.23
C CYS A 19 25.90 -4.02 29.87
N GLU A 20 27.10 -4.37 30.32
CA GLU A 20 28.19 -3.40 30.53
C GLU A 20 28.72 -2.87 29.17
N ASN A 21 27.84 -2.69 28.18
CA ASN A 21 28.15 -1.85 27.05
C ASN A 21 28.02 -0.41 27.54
N GLU A 22 29.11 0.10 28.11
CA GLU A 22 29.36 1.53 28.20
C GLU A 22 28.89 2.17 26.89
N PRO A 23 27.99 3.17 26.90
CA PRO A 23 27.40 3.71 25.70
C PRO A 23 28.54 4.25 24.84
N LEU A 24 28.88 3.53 23.77
CA LEU A 24 29.71 4.06 22.70
C LEU A 24 28.87 5.16 22.07
N ASP A 25 29.13 6.40 22.50
CA ASP A 25 28.64 7.68 21.99
C ASP A 25 27.79 7.48 20.72
N PHE A 26 26.52 7.13 20.93
CA PHE A 26 25.61 6.74 19.87
C PHE A 26 25.28 8.00 19.09
N ASP A 27 25.83 8.10 17.88
CA ASP A 27 25.47 9.11 16.91
C ASP A 27 24.16 8.65 16.23
N PRO A 28 23.00 9.28 16.51
CA PRO A 28 21.70 8.82 16.02
C PRO A 28 21.51 9.02 14.51
N GLU A 29 22.52 9.47 13.77
CA GLU A 29 22.35 9.90 12.37
C GLU A 29 22.44 8.78 11.31
N THR A 30 22.55 7.49 11.67
CA THR A 30 22.58 6.41 10.66
C THR A 30 21.76 5.14 10.98
N GLY A 31 20.85 5.19 11.95
CA GLY A 31 19.86 4.11 12.15
C GLY A 31 18.76 4.19 11.10
N GLY A 32 18.70 3.21 10.20
CA GLY A 32 17.66 3.12 9.18
C GLY A 32 16.45 2.32 9.67
N THR A 33 15.36 2.40 8.92
CA THR A 33 14.21 1.50 9.04
C THR A 33 14.35 0.43 7.96
N ASP A 34 14.30 -0.85 8.32
CA ASP A 34 14.20 -1.91 7.31
C ASP A 34 12.72 -2.07 6.94
N ALA A 35 12.37 -1.67 5.71
CA ALA A 35 11.01 -1.76 5.20
C ALA A 35 10.47 -3.21 5.24
N ALA A 36 11.34 -4.22 5.23
CA ALA A 36 10.94 -5.61 5.32
C ALA A 36 10.41 -6.01 6.71
N LEU A 37 10.81 -5.30 7.78
CA LEU A 37 10.32 -5.55 9.13
C LEU A 37 8.90 -5.02 9.37
N LEU A 38 8.46 -4.01 8.61
CA LEU A 38 7.20 -3.31 8.86
C LEU A 38 5.98 -4.25 8.80
N GLY A 39 5.02 -3.96 9.67
CA GLY A 39 3.77 -4.68 9.80
C GLY A 39 3.75 -5.71 10.93
N GLU A 40 2.72 -6.54 10.93
CA GLU A 40 2.46 -7.53 11.96
C GLU A 40 3.20 -8.85 11.71
N TRP A 41 3.63 -9.47 12.80
CA TRP A 41 4.28 -10.76 12.89
C TRP A 41 3.64 -11.57 14.03
N ASN A 42 3.20 -12.79 13.72
CA ASN A 42 2.67 -13.74 14.69
C ASN A 42 3.81 -14.62 15.21
N LEU A 43 3.91 -14.73 16.54
CA LEU A 43 4.86 -15.63 17.18
C LEU A 43 4.59 -17.07 16.76
N SER A 44 5.62 -17.74 16.25
CA SER A 44 5.59 -19.18 15.97
C SER A 44 6.27 -19.99 17.06
N GLY A 45 7.21 -19.38 17.78
CA GLY A 45 7.83 -19.96 18.96
C GLY A 45 9.07 -19.21 19.38
N PHE A 46 9.53 -19.49 20.60
CA PHE A 46 10.82 -19.05 21.09
C PHE A 46 11.48 -20.12 21.94
N GLU A 47 12.81 -20.06 21.99
CA GLU A 47 13.65 -20.94 22.78
C GLU A 47 14.82 -20.14 23.38
N VAL A 48 15.17 -20.45 24.62
CA VAL A 48 16.32 -19.88 25.34
C VAL A 48 17.05 -21.00 26.04
N SER A 49 18.35 -21.10 25.82
CA SER A 49 19.27 -21.95 26.58
C SER A 49 20.25 -21.06 27.31
N LEU A 50 20.29 -21.17 28.63
CA LEU A 50 21.26 -20.51 29.49
C LEU A 50 22.06 -21.58 30.24
N ASN A 51 23.35 -21.69 29.92
CA ASN A 51 24.30 -22.48 30.68
C ASN A 51 25.10 -21.56 31.60
N THR A 52 25.18 -21.91 32.87
CA THR A 52 26.00 -21.20 33.85
C THR A 52 26.95 -22.16 34.53
N SER A 53 28.23 -21.82 34.60
CA SER A 53 29.25 -22.56 35.34
C SER A 53 29.99 -21.64 36.30
N THR A 54 30.34 -22.16 37.47
CA THR A 54 31.21 -21.48 38.44
C THR A 54 32.12 -22.47 39.15
N ASP A 55 33.36 -22.06 39.45
CA ASP A 55 34.24 -22.80 40.35
C ASP A 55 34.20 -22.15 41.74
N PHE A 56 33.80 -22.93 42.73
CA PHE A 56 33.90 -22.52 44.13
C PHE A 56 34.72 -23.54 44.92
N GLN A 57 35.92 -23.11 45.34
CA GLN A 57 36.86 -23.93 46.11
C GLN A 57 37.31 -25.21 45.38
N GLY A 58 37.47 -25.16 44.05
CA GLY A 58 37.90 -26.29 43.23
C GLY A 58 36.81 -27.31 42.94
N VAL A 59 35.54 -26.95 43.17
CA VAL A 59 34.36 -27.71 42.77
C VAL A 59 33.62 -26.90 41.73
N GLU A 60 33.52 -27.44 40.52
CA GLU A 60 32.68 -26.89 39.47
C GLU A 60 31.20 -27.15 39.79
N ILE A 61 30.41 -26.09 39.69
CA ILE A 61 28.96 -26.11 39.84
C ILE A 61 28.39 -25.62 38.52
N THR A 62 27.52 -26.43 37.90
CA THR A 62 26.84 -26.06 36.66
C THR A 62 25.33 -26.02 36.85
N SER A 63 24.70 -25.11 36.13
CA SER A 63 23.26 -24.99 35.99
C SER A 63 22.91 -24.76 34.53
N ASP A 64 21.91 -25.47 34.05
CA ASP A 64 21.31 -25.30 32.74
C ASP A 64 19.86 -24.86 32.92
N LEU A 65 19.44 -23.86 32.17
CA LEU A 65 18.06 -23.41 32.05
C LEU A 65 17.67 -23.49 30.57
N GLU A 66 16.66 -24.28 30.27
CA GLU A 66 16.03 -24.34 28.95
C GLU A 66 14.61 -23.78 29.06
N VAL A 67 14.31 -22.77 28.25
CA VAL A 67 12.98 -22.16 28.15
C VAL A 67 12.49 -22.35 26.74
N TYR A 68 11.27 -22.87 26.56
CA TYR A 68 10.66 -22.98 25.24
C TYR A 68 9.15 -22.71 25.32
N SER A 69 8.63 -22.09 24.26
CA SER A 69 7.20 -21.80 24.15
C SER A 69 6.38 -23.08 23.94
N THR A 70 5.11 -23.03 24.34
CA THR A 70 4.14 -24.14 24.19
C THR A 70 2.81 -23.71 23.59
N THR A 71 2.45 -22.43 23.72
CA THR A 71 1.30 -21.81 23.05
C THR A 71 1.65 -20.38 22.69
N GLU A 72 1.34 -19.96 21.46
CA GLU A 72 1.81 -18.71 20.86
C GLU A 72 0.65 -17.92 20.21
N ASP A 73 -0.17 -17.26 21.02
CA ASP A 73 -1.21 -16.33 20.54
C ASP A 73 -0.74 -14.88 20.76
N TYR A 74 0.41 -14.54 20.16
CA TYR A 74 1.13 -13.31 20.46
C TYR A 74 1.62 -12.63 19.18
N THR A 75 1.42 -11.32 19.09
CA THR A 75 1.78 -10.53 17.92
C THR A 75 2.84 -9.49 18.24
N LEU A 76 3.67 -9.19 17.25
CA LEU A 76 4.66 -8.12 17.21
C LEU A 76 4.39 -7.28 15.96
N ASN A 77 4.18 -5.99 16.12
CA ASN A 77 3.93 -5.07 15.02
C ASN A 77 4.99 -3.98 14.98
N PHE A 78 5.72 -3.89 13.86
CA PHE A 78 6.70 -2.83 13.62
C PHE A 78 6.08 -1.68 12.82
N ALA A 79 6.18 -0.47 13.36
CA ALA A 79 6.00 0.79 12.66
C ALA A 79 7.38 1.37 12.27
N ALA A 80 7.44 2.58 11.70
CA ALA A 80 8.68 3.13 11.18
C ALA A 80 9.87 3.07 12.16
N ASN A 81 9.68 3.49 13.41
CA ASN A 81 10.74 3.55 14.42
C ASN A 81 10.30 3.03 15.79
N SER A 82 9.20 2.28 15.83
CA SER A 82 8.60 1.77 17.04
C SER A 82 7.98 0.41 16.81
N TYR A 83 7.76 -0.32 17.90
CA TYR A 83 7.05 -1.58 17.88
C TYR A 83 6.01 -1.65 18.98
N THR A 84 5.04 -2.54 18.79
CA THR A 84 4.08 -2.93 19.82
C THR A 84 3.96 -4.44 19.84
N THR A 85 3.75 -5.02 21.01
CA THR A 85 3.42 -6.43 21.17
C THR A 85 2.09 -6.60 21.90
N ASN A 86 1.35 -7.66 21.59
CA ASN A 86 0.07 -7.93 22.23
C ASN A 86 -0.32 -9.40 22.13
N GLY A 87 -0.94 -9.94 23.18
CA GLY A 87 -1.58 -11.26 23.15
C GLY A 87 -1.23 -12.09 24.37
N SER A 88 -1.13 -13.40 24.18
CA SER A 88 -0.88 -14.38 25.23
C SER A 88 0.09 -15.45 24.76
N TYR A 89 0.95 -15.93 25.66
CA TYR A 89 1.81 -17.07 25.37
C TYR A 89 2.05 -17.90 26.63
N SER A 90 2.45 -19.15 26.41
CA SER A 90 2.89 -20.03 27.48
C SER A 90 4.26 -20.60 27.20
N TYR A 91 5.05 -20.83 28.25
CA TYR A 91 6.36 -21.45 28.15
C TYR A 91 6.63 -22.42 29.30
N VAL A 92 7.55 -23.35 29.07
CA VAL A 92 8.13 -24.21 30.10
C VAL A 92 9.57 -23.75 30.35
N ALA A 93 9.98 -23.71 31.61
CA ALA A 93 11.34 -23.37 32.04
C ALA A 93 11.95 -24.55 32.80
N GLU A 94 12.70 -25.41 32.11
CA GLU A 94 13.35 -26.58 32.68
C GLU A 94 14.71 -26.23 33.26
N ILE A 95 14.97 -26.62 34.51
CA ILE A 95 16.24 -26.36 35.18
C ILE A 95 16.94 -27.68 35.44
N THR A 96 18.17 -27.82 34.97
CA THR A 96 19.08 -28.90 35.32
C THR A 96 20.20 -28.33 36.17
N ALA A 97 20.28 -28.75 37.43
CA ALA A 97 21.34 -28.30 38.33
C ALA A 97 22.18 -29.49 38.78
N ASN A 98 23.48 -29.44 38.51
CA ASN A 98 24.41 -30.56 38.76
C ASN A 98 23.88 -31.91 38.23
N GLY A 99 23.27 -31.91 37.03
CA GLY A 99 22.73 -33.10 36.36
C GLY A 99 21.39 -33.62 36.89
N ILE A 100 20.72 -32.87 37.78
CA ILE A 100 19.37 -33.21 38.26
C ILE A 100 18.36 -32.27 37.59
N VAL A 101 17.48 -32.84 36.77
CA VAL A 101 16.35 -32.14 36.15
C VAL A 101 15.27 -31.85 37.18
N ILE A 102 14.83 -30.60 37.25
CA ILE A 102 13.69 -30.16 38.05
C ILE A 102 12.49 -30.05 37.11
N PRO A 103 11.42 -30.84 37.32
CA PRO A 103 10.24 -30.77 36.47
C PRO A 103 9.58 -29.39 36.58
N ALA A 104 9.17 -28.85 35.44
CA ALA A 104 8.47 -27.58 35.32
C ALA A 104 7.09 -27.78 34.70
N GLU A 105 6.13 -26.99 35.16
CA GLU A 105 4.82 -26.88 34.53
C GLU A 105 4.83 -25.64 33.62
N PRO A 106 4.00 -25.61 32.56
CA PRO A 106 3.86 -24.42 31.74
C PRO A 106 3.39 -23.22 32.55
N TYR A 107 4.03 -22.07 32.33
CA TYR A 107 3.58 -20.76 32.78
C TYR A 107 2.83 -20.09 31.63
N THR A 108 1.66 -19.53 31.90
CA THR A 108 0.84 -18.81 30.92
C THR A 108 0.74 -17.35 31.32
N LEU A 109 1.00 -16.47 30.36
CA LEU A 109 0.84 -15.03 30.46
C LEU A 109 -0.29 -14.63 29.49
N ASP A 110 -1.39 -14.12 30.04
CA ASP A 110 -2.57 -13.73 29.28
C ASP A 110 -2.67 -12.21 29.14
N ASN A 111 -3.03 -11.73 27.95
CA ASN A 111 -3.25 -10.30 27.65
C ASN A 111 -2.06 -9.42 28.03
N VAL A 112 -0.86 -9.88 27.75
CA VAL A 112 0.37 -9.10 27.90
C VAL A 112 0.56 -8.21 26.69
N SER A 113 1.08 -7.00 26.92
CA SER A 113 1.29 -6.01 25.87
C SER A 113 2.53 -5.18 26.18
N GLY A 114 3.35 -4.94 25.16
CA GLY A 114 4.56 -4.13 25.26
C GLY A 114 4.64 -3.10 24.13
N SER A 115 5.54 -2.14 24.29
CA SER A 115 5.86 -1.18 23.24
C SER A 115 7.25 -0.60 23.47
N GLY A 116 7.96 -0.29 22.40
CA GLY A 116 9.29 0.30 22.48
C GLY A 116 9.69 1.01 21.18
N SER A 117 10.90 1.55 21.18
CA SER A 117 11.53 2.06 19.97
C SER A 117 12.55 1.05 19.44
N TYR A 118 12.89 1.14 18.16
CA TYR A 118 13.94 0.30 17.60
C TYR A 118 14.75 1.01 16.52
N SER A 119 15.95 0.51 16.27
CA SER A 119 16.79 0.90 15.14
C SER A 119 17.47 -0.32 14.52
N VAL A 120 17.79 -0.23 13.23
CA VAL A 120 18.43 -1.32 12.47
C VAL A 120 19.78 -0.87 11.94
N ASN A 121 20.78 -1.74 12.10
CA ASN A 121 22.10 -1.61 11.49
C ASN A 121 22.51 -2.95 10.85
N GLY A 122 22.30 -3.07 9.54
CA GLY A 122 22.55 -4.33 8.84
C GLY A 122 21.63 -5.44 9.33
N ASN A 123 22.21 -6.51 9.87
CA ASN A 123 21.48 -7.65 10.43
C ASN A 123 21.27 -7.53 11.95
N GLU A 124 21.60 -6.39 12.55
CA GLU A 124 21.39 -6.15 13.98
C GLU A 124 20.21 -5.19 14.15
N ILE A 125 19.35 -5.51 15.12
CA ILE A 125 18.29 -4.65 15.60
C ILE A 125 18.59 -4.31 17.06
N THR A 126 18.49 -3.02 17.39
CA THR A 126 18.52 -2.55 18.77
C THR A 126 17.13 -2.12 19.16
N VAL A 127 16.58 -2.69 20.23
CA VAL A 127 15.26 -2.38 20.79
C VAL A 127 15.40 -1.75 22.16
N ASP A 128 14.64 -0.69 22.39
CA ASP A 128 14.48 -0.09 23.72
C ASP A 128 13.26 -0.74 24.39
N GLY A 129 13.53 -1.72 25.25
CA GLY A 129 12.54 -2.60 25.85
C GLY A 129 12.77 -4.09 25.52
N SER A 130 11.80 -4.91 25.87
CA SER A 130 11.77 -6.35 25.54
C SER A 130 10.56 -6.68 24.67
N PHE A 131 10.65 -7.74 23.87
CA PHE A 131 9.49 -8.34 23.19
C PHE A 131 8.69 -9.27 24.12
N PHE A 132 9.33 -9.83 25.14
CA PHE A 132 8.76 -10.83 26.03
C PHE A 132 8.89 -10.40 27.49
N GLU A 133 7.87 -10.70 28.27
CA GLU A 133 7.88 -10.59 29.72
C GLU A 133 8.17 -11.98 30.30
N PHE A 134 9.10 -12.07 31.23
CA PHE A 134 9.40 -13.33 31.91
C PHE A 134 9.05 -13.23 33.39
N THR A 135 8.34 -14.24 33.88
CA THR A 135 8.09 -14.41 35.31
C THR A 135 8.46 -15.82 35.76
N PHE A 136 9.20 -15.96 36.85
CA PHE A 136 9.59 -17.27 37.36
C PHE A 136 9.35 -17.36 38.86
N GLU A 137 8.57 -18.35 39.29
CA GLU A 137 8.15 -18.53 40.68
C GLU A 137 7.55 -17.25 41.34
N GLY A 138 6.91 -16.39 40.53
CA GLY A 138 6.31 -15.12 40.99
C GLY A 138 7.31 -13.97 41.15
N MET A 139 8.54 -14.13 40.68
CA MET A 139 9.50 -13.04 40.51
C MET A 139 9.32 -12.43 39.12
N ASP A 140 9.23 -11.10 39.10
CA ASP A 140 9.20 -10.26 37.91
C ASP A 140 10.64 -9.98 37.46
N PHE A 141 10.89 -10.10 36.16
CA PHE A 141 12.18 -9.84 35.53
C PHE A 141 12.15 -8.60 34.64
N SER A 142 11.23 -7.67 34.87
CA SER A 142 11.17 -6.37 34.18
C SER A 142 12.44 -5.52 34.29
N GLU A 143 13.32 -5.79 35.25
CA GLU A 143 14.66 -5.17 35.31
C GLU A 143 15.55 -5.54 34.11
N LEU A 144 15.17 -6.54 33.31
CA LEU A 144 15.85 -6.95 32.09
C LEU A 144 15.31 -6.25 30.82
N ASP A 145 14.29 -5.38 30.95
CA ASP A 145 13.66 -4.60 29.86
C ASP A 145 14.52 -3.40 29.38
N GLY A 146 15.84 -3.48 29.55
CA GLY A 146 16.76 -2.45 29.06
C GLY A 146 16.89 -2.46 27.53
N GLU A 147 17.77 -1.60 27.01
CA GLU A 147 18.14 -1.64 25.59
C GLU A 147 18.82 -2.98 25.27
N GLN A 148 18.33 -3.66 24.24
CA GLN A 148 18.85 -4.95 23.79
C GLN A 148 19.22 -4.88 22.32
N THR A 149 20.37 -5.46 21.97
CA THR A 149 20.78 -5.62 20.57
C THR A 149 20.82 -7.10 20.21
N VAL A 150 20.09 -7.49 19.18
CA VAL A 150 20.00 -8.87 18.71
C VAL A 150 20.20 -8.95 17.20
N THR A 151 20.63 -10.10 16.71
CA THR A 151 20.68 -10.36 15.26
C THR A 151 19.29 -10.75 14.76
N PHE A 152 18.92 -10.31 13.56
CA PHE A 152 17.70 -10.76 12.89
C PHE A 152 17.95 -11.21 11.45
N GLU A 153 17.07 -12.09 10.97
CA GLU A 153 17.03 -12.59 9.60
C GLU A 153 15.58 -12.70 9.13
N ILE A 154 15.31 -12.21 7.93
CA ILE A 154 14.05 -12.43 7.22
C ILE A 154 14.32 -13.41 6.08
N SER A 155 13.51 -14.46 5.99
CA SER A 155 13.62 -15.47 4.93
C SER A 155 13.45 -14.86 3.54
N ASP A 156 14.03 -15.50 2.50
CA ASP A 156 13.97 -15.02 1.10
C ASP A 156 12.55 -14.74 0.59
N ASN A 157 11.55 -15.44 1.13
CA ASN A 157 10.13 -15.25 0.78
C ASN A 157 9.42 -14.16 1.59
N GLY A 158 10.11 -13.49 2.51
CA GLY A 158 9.57 -12.44 3.37
C GLY A 158 8.61 -12.90 4.47
N GLN A 159 8.41 -14.21 4.64
CA GLN A 159 7.34 -14.76 5.49
C GLN A 159 7.79 -15.16 6.90
N THR A 160 9.09 -15.30 7.13
CA THR A 160 9.63 -15.74 8.42
C THR A 160 10.68 -14.75 8.89
N LEU A 161 10.49 -14.23 10.10
CA LEU A 161 11.42 -13.38 10.81
C LEU A 161 11.99 -14.18 11.98
N THR A 162 13.32 -14.22 12.08
CA THR A 162 14.02 -14.89 13.17
C THR A 162 14.89 -13.88 13.89
N PHE A 163 14.75 -13.78 15.21
CA PHE A 163 15.72 -13.09 16.06
C PHE A 163 16.59 -14.12 16.76
N SER A 164 17.88 -13.84 16.88
CA SER A 164 18.85 -14.71 17.56
C SER A 164 19.83 -13.89 18.39
N GLN A 165 20.12 -14.39 19.60
CA GLN A 165 21.16 -13.85 20.46
C GLN A 165 22.06 -15.00 20.92
N ASN A 166 23.37 -14.79 20.86
CA ASN A 166 24.34 -15.72 21.39
C ASN A 166 25.43 -14.93 22.11
N GLU A 167 25.47 -15.07 23.44
CA GLU A 167 26.36 -14.28 24.28
C GLU A 167 27.06 -15.18 25.31
N THR A 168 28.30 -14.85 25.63
CA THR A 168 29.03 -15.48 26.73
C THR A 168 29.64 -14.40 27.61
N THR A 169 29.17 -14.32 28.84
CA THR A 169 29.62 -13.34 29.84
C THR A 169 30.39 -14.06 30.93
N THR A 170 31.45 -13.43 31.44
CA THR A 170 32.23 -13.95 32.55
C THR A 170 32.40 -12.87 33.60
N GLU A 171 31.81 -13.09 34.77
CA GLU A 171 31.81 -12.16 35.88
C GLU A 171 32.64 -12.70 37.04
N THR A 172 33.30 -11.79 37.77
CA THR A 172 34.05 -12.12 38.98
C THR A 172 33.37 -11.50 40.18
N ASP A 173 32.86 -12.32 41.09
CA ASP A 173 32.27 -11.83 42.34
C ASP A 173 33.34 -11.12 43.18
N ALA A 174 33.18 -9.81 43.37
CA ALA A 174 34.17 -8.97 44.05
C ALA A 174 34.40 -9.34 45.53
N THR A 175 33.50 -10.11 46.15
CA THR A 175 33.57 -10.48 47.57
C THR A 175 34.24 -11.83 47.77
N THR A 176 33.96 -12.79 46.90
CA THR A 176 34.36 -14.20 47.00
C THR A 176 35.47 -14.58 46.03
N GLY A 177 35.70 -13.76 44.98
CA GLY A 177 36.63 -14.05 43.89
C GLY A 177 36.17 -15.21 42.99
N ALA A 178 34.93 -15.68 43.16
CA ALA A 178 34.36 -16.72 42.33
C ALA A 178 34.12 -16.17 40.92
N ILE A 179 34.49 -16.96 39.92
CA ILE A 179 34.22 -16.63 38.51
C ILE A 179 32.95 -17.36 38.12
N VAL A 180 32.01 -16.64 37.52
CA VAL A 180 30.79 -17.18 36.95
C VAL A 180 30.82 -16.94 35.46
N THR A 181 30.68 -18.01 34.68
CA THR A 181 30.56 -17.94 33.23
C THR A 181 29.13 -18.30 32.84
N SER A 182 28.47 -17.42 32.10
CA SER A 182 27.12 -17.62 31.58
C SER A 182 27.16 -17.61 30.06
N THR A 183 26.62 -18.63 29.41
CA THR A 183 26.44 -18.71 27.96
C THR A 183 24.95 -18.74 27.65
N GLN A 184 24.46 -17.73 26.94
CA GLN A 184 23.09 -17.62 26.50
C GLN A 184 23.01 -17.88 25.00
N VAL A 185 22.05 -18.71 24.59
CA VAL A 185 21.62 -18.86 23.21
C VAL A 185 20.10 -18.70 23.20
N SER A 186 19.59 -17.69 22.50
CA SER A 186 18.15 -17.47 22.37
C SER A 186 17.74 -17.35 20.91
N THR A 187 16.51 -17.77 20.60
CA THR A 187 15.92 -17.62 19.28
C THR A 187 14.42 -17.39 19.42
N SER A 188 13.86 -16.47 18.63
CA SER A 188 12.41 -16.38 18.42
C SER A 188 12.10 -16.38 16.94
N VAL A 189 11.05 -17.10 16.56
CA VAL A 189 10.60 -17.26 15.18
C VAL A 189 9.20 -16.69 15.08
N TRP A 190 9.02 -15.86 14.07
CA TRP A 190 7.77 -15.18 13.79
C TRP A 190 7.39 -15.43 12.34
N THR A 191 6.11 -15.71 12.13
CA THR A 191 5.52 -15.73 10.79
C THR A 191 4.89 -14.39 10.53
N ARG A 192 5.06 -13.87 9.32
CA ARG A 192 4.35 -12.66 8.90
C ARG A 192 2.87 -12.84 9.24
N GLY A 193 2.30 -11.83 9.89
CA GLY A 193 0.87 -11.71 10.11
C GLY A 193 0.15 -12.11 8.84
N ALA A 194 -1.02 -12.74 8.94
CA ALA A 194 -1.91 -12.61 7.80
C ALA A 194 -1.99 -11.11 7.58
N VAL A 195 -1.45 -10.61 6.47
CA VAL A 195 -1.96 -9.37 5.92
C VAL A 195 -3.44 -9.67 5.82
N SER A 196 -4.23 -9.19 6.78
CA SER A 196 -5.56 -8.85 6.39
C SER A 196 -5.30 -7.86 5.27
N ASN A 197 -5.46 -8.34 4.04
CA ASN A 197 -5.75 -7.46 2.93
C ASN A 197 -7.14 -6.81 3.13
N ASP A 198 -7.61 -6.64 4.39
CA ASP A 198 -8.47 -5.55 4.82
C ASP A 198 -7.68 -4.24 4.73
N CYS A 199 -7.16 -3.98 3.54
CA CYS A 199 -7.30 -2.68 2.98
C CYS A 199 -8.80 -2.36 3.02
N GLU A 200 -9.29 -1.62 4.02
CA GLU A 200 -10.71 -1.24 4.06
C GLU A 200 -11.12 -0.57 2.73
N ALA A 201 -10.18 0.11 2.06
CA ALA A 201 -10.34 0.68 0.74
C ALA A 201 -10.58 -0.36 -0.38
N GLU A 202 -10.17 -1.63 -0.26
CA GLU A 202 -10.45 -2.68 -1.26
C GLU A 202 -11.96 -2.99 -1.33
N ALA A 203 -12.64 -3.00 -0.18
CA ALA A 203 -14.10 -3.18 -0.14
C ALA A 203 -14.82 -1.98 -0.80
N ALA A 204 -14.33 -0.76 -0.58
CA ALA A 204 -14.85 0.45 -1.21
C ALA A 204 -14.61 0.46 -2.73
N THR A 205 -13.41 0.09 -3.18
CA THR A 205 -13.08 -0.07 -4.60
C THR A 205 -13.96 -1.11 -5.28
N ASN A 206 -14.16 -2.28 -4.66
CA ASN A 206 -15.03 -3.31 -5.21
C ASN A 206 -16.50 -2.85 -5.32
N ALA A 207 -16.99 -2.09 -4.35
CA ALA A 207 -18.34 -1.51 -4.39
C ALA A 207 -18.47 -0.45 -5.50
N ALA A 208 -17.48 0.44 -5.65
CA ALA A 208 -17.46 1.46 -6.69
C ALA A 208 -17.34 0.85 -8.09
N ALA A 209 -16.48 -0.17 -8.25
CA ALA A 209 -16.37 -0.95 -9.48
C ALA A 209 -17.70 -1.61 -9.86
N ALA A 210 -18.38 -2.24 -8.89
CA ALA A 210 -19.68 -2.86 -9.13
C ALA A 210 -20.73 -1.84 -9.56
N ALA A 211 -20.71 -0.62 -8.99
CA ALA A 211 -21.61 0.47 -9.40
C ALA A 211 -21.29 0.95 -10.82
N TYR A 212 -20.02 1.23 -11.14
CA TYR A 212 -19.59 1.63 -12.48
C TYR A 212 -19.94 0.59 -13.55
N ASN A 213 -19.74 -0.69 -13.26
CA ASN A 213 -20.07 -1.78 -14.20
C ASN A 213 -21.58 -1.93 -14.51
N VAL A 214 -22.46 -1.28 -13.74
CA VAL A 214 -23.90 -1.23 -14.06
C VAL A 214 -24.20 -0.20 -15.14
N ASP A 215 -23.43 0.89 -15.20
CA ASP A 215 -23.60 1.99 -16.14
C ASP A 215 -22.24 2.65 -16.42
N THR A 216 -21.50 2.11 -17.38
CA THR A 216 -20.13 2.50 -17.70
C THR A 216 -20.02 3.85 -18.39
N GLU A 217 -21.15 4.43 -18.82
CA GLU A 217 -21.23 5.77 -19.45
C GLU A 217 -21.47 6.87 -18.40
N ASN A 218 -21.67 6.49 -17.13
CA ASN A 218 -21.94 7.43 -16.06
C ASN A 218 -20.65 8.02 -15.46
N GLU A 219 -20.43 9.30 -15.70
CA GLU A 219 -19.24 10.04 -15.22
C GLU A 219 -19.08 9.99 -13.70
N ASP A 220 -20.16 10.19 -12.94
CA ASP A 220 -20.11 10.20 -11.47
C ASP A 220 -19.66 8.84 -10.93
N LEU A 221 -20.09 7.75 -11.57
CA LEU A 221 -19.68 6.39 -11.20
C LEU A 221 -18.24 6.08 -11.61
N CYS A 222 -17.79 6.58 -12.77
CA CYS A 222 -16.40 6.47 -13.19
C CYS A 222 -15.47 7.21 -12.23
N VAL A 223 -15.78 8.48 -11.91
CA VAL A 223 -15.01 9.30 -10.96
C VAL A 223 -14.96 8.64 -9.60
N ALA A 224 -16.10 8.15 -9.08
CA ALA A 224 -16.15 7.45 -7.80
C ALA A 224 -15.29 6.16 -7.79
N TYR A 225 -15.25 5.42 -8.91
CA TYR A 225 -14.40 4.24 -9.03
C TYR A 225 -12.91 4.61 -9.07
N ARG A 226 -12.54 5.66 -9.82
CA ARG A 226 -11.16 6.16 -9.87
C ARG A 226 -10.66 6.66 -8.50
N GLU A 227 -11.45 7.47 -7.79
CA GLU A 227 -11.09 7.96 -6.45
C GLU A 227 -10.93 6.81 -5.44
N ALA A 228 -11.74 5.75 -5.54
CA ALA A 228 -11.60 4.56 -4.71
C ALA A 228 -10.29 3.81 -5.00
N LEU A 229 -9.91 3.67 -6.27
CA LEU A 229 -8.61 3.11 -6.67
C LEU A 229 -7.44 3.95 -6.15
N GLU A 230 -7.47 5.29 -6.26
CA GLU A 230 -6.43 6.18 -5.73
C GLU A 230 -6.29 6.08 -4.21
N THR A 231 -7.43 5.94 -3.51
CA THR A 231 -7.48 5.73 -2.05
C THR A 231 -6.85 4.37 -1.70
N GLN A 232 -7.20 3.31 -2.43
CA GLN A 232 -6.62 1.99 -2.25
C GLN A 232 -5.09 1.99 -2.50
N ILE A 233 -4.60 2.67 -3.54
CA ILE A 233 -3.16 2.82 -3.77
C ILE A 233 -2.48 3.57 -2.62
N THR A 234 -3.12 4.63 -2.12
CA THR A 234 -2.57 5.46 -1.05
C THR A 234 -2.50 4.70 0.28
N GLU A 235 -3.54 3.94 0.61
CA GLU A 235 -3.65 3.23 1.90
C GLU A 235 -2.96 1.86 1.88
N CYS A 236 -2.94 1.19 0.72
CA CYS A 236 -2.62 -0.22 0.61
C CYS A 236 -1.46 -0.50 -0.34
N GLY A 237 -0.99 0.52 -1.06
CA GLY A 237 0.12 0.42 -2.00
C GLY A 237 -0.26 -0.26 -3.32
N ASP A 238 0.62 -0.10 -4.31
CA ASP A 238 0.47 -0.68 -5.65
C ASP A 238 1.85 -1.06 -6.19
N THR A 239 2.46 -2.08 -5.58
CA THR A 239 3.86 -2.45 -5.88
C THR A 239 4.00 -3.06 -7.28
N ASP A 240 2.95 -3.70 -7.80
CA ASP A 240 2.93 -4.30 -9.14
C ASP A 240 2.37 -3.36 -10.23
N GLY A 241 1.83 -2.20 -9.84
CA GLY A 241 1.28 -1.20 -10.75
C GLY A 241 -0.09 -1.57 -11.33
N SER A 242 -0.74 -2.62 -10.82
CA SER A 242 -1.99 -3.13 -11.38
C SER A 242 -3.17 -2.20 -11.13
N LEU A 243 -3.19 -1.50 -10.00
CA LEU A 243 -4.24 -0.52 -9.69
C LEU A 243 -4.05 0.77 -10.49
N GLN A 244 -2.82 1.24 -10.63
CA GLN A 244 -2.49 2.38 -11.47
C GLN A 244 -2.86 2.11 -12.94
N ALA A 245 -2.64 0.88 -13.44
CA ALA A 245 -3.06 0.51 -14.78
C ALA A 245 -4.58 0.59 -14.99
N LEU A 246 -5.37 0.25 -13.97
CA LEU A 246 -6.83 0.40 -14.01
C LEU A 246 -7.25 1.87 -14.04
N ILE A 247 -6.58 2.74 -13.29
CA ILE A 247 -6.80 4.19 -13.33
C ILE A 247 -6.50 4.73 -14.73
N ASP A 248 -5.38 4.29 -15.32
CA ASP A 248 -4.97 4.71 -16.66
C ASP A 248 -5.98 4.26 -17.74
N ASP A 249 -6.52 3.04 -17.61
CA ASP A 249 -7.56 2.50 -18.50
C ASP A 249 -8.91 3.23 -18.35
N LEU A 250 -9.27 3.68 -17.14
CA LEU A 250 -10.46 4.51 -16.90
C LEU A 250 -10.33 5.92 -17.49
N GLY A 251 -9.10 6.43 -17.60
CA GLY A 251 -8.81 7.77 -18.08
C GLY A 251 -9.41 8.88 -17.20
N ASP A 252 -9.77 10.01 -17.82
CA ASP A 252 -10.20 11.19 -17.07
C ASP A 252 -11.66 11.14 -16.58
N CYS A 253 -12.40 10.06 -16.85
CA CYS A 253 -13.80 9.86 -16.44
C CYS A 253 -14.78 10.98 -16.87
N ALA A 254 -14.33 11.91 -17.71
CA ALA A 254 -15.17 12.90 -18.35
C ALA A 254 -15.67 12.33 -19.68
N SER A 255 -16.97 12.43 -19.94
CA SER A 255 -17.37 12.65 -21.33
C SER A 255 -16.76 13.99 -21.70
N VAL A 256 -15.95 13.99 -22.74
CA VAL A 256 -15.20 15.17 -23.17
C VAL A 256 -16.20 16.25 -23.56
N SER A 257 -16.56 17.10 -22.59
CA SER A 257 -17.12 18.41 -22.86
C SER A 257 -16.00 19.18 -23.53
N SER A 258 -16.00 19.21 -24.85
CA SER A 258 -14.96 19.90 -25.58
C SER A 258 -14.99 21.38 -25.19
N ASN A 259 -13.89 21.89 -24.66
CA ASN A 259 -13.71 23.34 -24.52
C ASN A 259 -13.27 23.85 -25.89
N GLY A 260 -14.19 24.49 -26.61
CA GLY A 260 -13.92 24.89 -27.98
C GLY A 260 -15.03 25.67 -28.66
N THR A 261 -14.75 26.15 -29.88
CA THR A 261 -15.73 26.82 -30.72
C THR A 261 -16.35 25.83 -31.69
N LEU A 262 -17.66 25.61 -31.56
CA LEU A 262 -18.47 24.95 -32.58
C LEU A 262 -19.60 25.89 -32.98
N SER A 263 -19.58 26.37 -34.22
CA SER A 263 -20.59 27.31 -34.70
C SER A 263 -20.85 27.20 -36.19
N VAL A 264 -22.02 27.67 -36.62
CA VAL A 264 -22.37 27.82 -38.04
C VAL A 264 -23.25 29.04 -38.27
N THR A 265 -22.99 29.80 -39.34
CA THR A 265 -23.88 30.85 -39.83
C THR A 265 -24.83 30.31 -40.91
N THR A 266 -26.13 30.45 -40.66
CA THR A 266 -27.21 30.09 -41.58
C THR A 266 -27.98 31.36 -41.98
N GLY A 267 -27.82 31.81 -43.23
CA GLY A 267 -28.32 33.13 -43.65
C GLY A 267 -27.68 34.28 -42.84
N THR A 268 -28.47 34.92 -41.96
CA THR A 268 -27.98 35.96 -41.03
C THR A 268 -27.89 35.50 -39.57
N LEU A 269 -28.26 34.25 -39.27
CA LEU A 269 -28.27 33.71 -37.92
C LEU A 269 -26.95 32.98 -37.67
N ASN A 270 -26.17 33.47 -36.70
CA ASN A 270 -25.06 32.71 -36.15
C ASN A 270 -25.58 31.76 -35.08
N ILE A 271 -25.30 30.47 -35.23
CA ILE A 271 -25.66 29.42 -34.29
C ILE A 271 -24.38 28.98 -33.59
N GLU A 272 -24.34 29.14 -32.27
CA GLU A 272 -23.29 28.59 -31.41
C GLU A 272 -23.83 27.35 -30.70
N PHE A 273 -23.07 26.26 -30.76
CA PHE A 273 -23.36 25.02 -30.06
C PHE A 273 -22.59 25.05 -28.74
N VAL A 274 -23.30 25.37 -27.66
CA VAL A 274 -22.70 25.67 -26.35
C VAL A 274 -22.55 24.43 -25.47
N ASP A 275 -23.31 23.38 -25.78
CA ASP A 275 -23.19 22.06 -25.21
C ASP A 275 -22.62 21.15 -26.29
N GLN A 276 -21.47 20.56 -26.02
CA GLN A 276 -20.66 19.86 -27.03
C GLN A 276 -20.17 18.56 -26.42
N THR A 277 -20.34 17.47 -27.16
CA THR A 277 -19.81 16.16 -26.82
C THR A 277 -18.95 15.70 -27.99
N VAL A 278 -17.66 15.45 -27.75
CA VAL A 278 -16.77 14.89 -28.76
C VAL A 278 -16.21 13.59 -28.24
N THR A 279 -16.44 12.47 -28.93
CA THR A 279 -15.92 11.16 -28.52
C THR A 279 -14.89 10.65 -29.50
N PHE A 280 -13.90 9.91 -29.01
CA PHE A 280 -12.89 9.25 -29.84
C PHE A 280 -12.91 7.74 -29.60
N GLU A 281 -13.40 7.00 -30.59
CA GLU A 281 -13.52 5.54 -30.51
C GLU A 281 -13.10 4.91 -31.84
N ASN A 282 -12.30 3.84 -31.77
CA ASN A 282 -11.89 3.05 -32.93
C ASN A 282 -11.32 3.89 -34.10
N GLY A 283 -10.55 4.94 -33.80
CA GLY A 283 -9.95 5.82 -34.81
C GLY A 283 -10.91 6.84 -35.42
N THR A 284 -12.11 7.02 -34.85
CA THR A 284 -13.13 7.97 -35.31
C THR A 284 -13.45 8.99 -34.24
N ILE A 285 -13.38 10.27 -34.61
CA ILE A 285 -13.79 11.41 -33.80
C ILE A 285 -15.25 11.70 -34.14
N SER A 286 -16.15 11.57 -33.18
CA SER A 286 -17.58 11.88 -33.34
C SER A 286 -17.92 13.16 -32.60
N VAL A 287 -18.50 14.14 -33.30
CA VAL A 287 -18.87 15.43 -32.74
C VAL A 287 -20.38 15.54 -32.69
N ASN A 288 -20.91 15.84 -31.51
CA ASN A 288 -22.27 16.28 -31.27
C ASN A 288 -22.25 17.68 -30.64
N GLY A 289 -23.08 18.59 -31.16
CA GLY A 289 -23.23 19.93 -30.59
C GLY A 289 -24.69 20.34 -30.49
N VAL A 290 -25.05 20.98 -29.39
CA VAL A 290 -26.40 21.46 -29.09
C VAL A 290 -26.37 22.95 -28.76
N SER A 291 -27.23 23.73 -29.43
CA SER A 291 -27.36 25.16 -29.18
C SER A 291 -28.01 25.48 -27.83
N GLN A 292 -27.84 26.73 -27.38
CA GLN A 292 -28.57 27.22 -26.20
C GLN A 292 -30.09 27.07 -26.39
N GLY A 293 -30.72 26.26 -25.54
CA GLY A 293 -32.16 25.96 -25.60
C GLY A 293 -32.54 24.72 -26.41
N GLY A 294 -31.57 23.99 -26.98
CA GLY A 294 -31.78 22.63 -27.51
C GLY A 294 -32.48 22.52 -28.87
N ASN A 295 -32.77 23.64 -29.54
CA ASN A 295 -33.54 23.63 -30.79
C ASN A 295 -32.70 23.36 -32.04
N TYR A 296 -31.37 23.53 -31.94
CA TYR A 296 -30.41 23.28 -33.00
C TYR A 296 -29.38 22.25 -32.55
N VAL A 297 -29.13 21.26 -33.39
CA VAL A 297 -28.19 20.17 -33.14
C VAL A 297 -27.32 19.98 -34.37
N ILE A 298 -26.03 19.74 -34.19
CA ILE A 298 -25.08 19.37 -35.24
C ILE A 298 -24.42 18.04 -34.89
N ASN A 299 -24.27 17.16 -35.88
CA ASN A 299 -23.57 15.88 -35.76
C ASN A 299 -22.64 15.71 -36.95
N PHE A 300 -21.42 15.23 -36.73
CA PHE A 300 -20.54 14.76 -37.80
C PHE A 300 -19.40 13.90 -37.26
N GLN A 301 -18.65 13.27 -38.16
CA GLN A 301 -17.52 12.41 -37.83
C GLN A 301 -16.30 12.74 -38.68
N VAL A 302 -15.11 12.53 -38.12
CA VAL A 302 -13.81 12.66 -38.82
C VAL A 302 -12.92 11.50 -38.40
N ALA A 303 -12.24 10.85 -39.34
CA ALA A 303 -11.25 9.82 -39.00
C ALA A 303 -9.98 10.48 -38.42
N GLU A 304 -9.35 9.86 -37.42
CA GLU A 304 -8.13 10.41 -36.82
C GLU A 304 -7.00 10.57 -37.84
N GLY A 305 -6.36 11.74 -37.82
CA GLY A 305 -5.30 12.10 -38.75
C GLY A 305 -5.78 12.47 -40.16
N ALA A 306 -7.08 12.40 -40.46
CA ALA A 306 -7.64 12.86 -41.72
C ALA A 306 -7.61 14.38 -41.82
N THR A 307 -6.94 14.90 -42.85
CA THR A 307 -6.82 16.35 -43.11
C THR A 307 -7.14 16.66 -44.56
N GLY A 308 -7.49 17.91 -44.84
CA GLY A 308 -7.85 18.41 -46.17
C GLY A 308 -9.36 18.48 -46.41
N THR A 309 -9.73 18.57 -47.70
CA THR A 309 -11.10 18.85 -48.13
C THR A 309 -11.99 17.62 -48.06
N ASP A 310 -13.23 17.81 -47.62
CA ASP A 310 -14.33 16.83 -47.66
C ASP A 310 -14.03 15.51 -46.93
N VAL A 311 -13.31 15.61 -45.81
CA VAL A 311 -13.04 14.48 -44.91
C VAL A 311 -14.08 14.32 -43.80
N ILE A 312 -14.96 15.32 -43.61
CA ILE A 312 -16.09 15.22 -42.70
C ILE A 312 -17.11 14.23 -43.26
N GLN A 313 -17.54 13.29 -42.41
CA GLN A 313 -18.50 12.24 -42.73
C GLN A 313 -19.73 12.36 -41.83
N ASN A 314 -20.83 11.73 -42.24
CA ASN A 314 -22.06 11.62 -41.44
C ASN A 314 -22.58 12.97 -40.91
N PHE A 315 -22.40 14.04 -41.69
CA PHE A 315 -22.84 15.38 -41.32
C PHE A 315 -24.37 15.48 -41.31
N VAL A 316 -24.92 15.98 -40.21
CA VAL A 316 -26.34 16.31 -40.04
C VAL A 316 -26.46 17.60 -39.25
N LEU A 317 -27.21 18.57 -39.78
CA LEU A 317 -27.62 19.77 -39.06
C LEU A 317 -29.13 19.73 -38.84
N THR A 318 -29.58 19.67 -37.59
CA THR A 318 -30.99 19.68 -37.22
C THR A 318 -31.39 21.08 -36.78
N LEU A 319 -32.33 21.71 -37.49
CA LEU A 319 -32.90 23.01 -37.10
C LEU A 319 -34.39 22.90 -36.80
N ASN A 320 -34.78 23.18 -35.55
CA ASN A 320 -36.17 23.09 -35.09
C ASN A 320 -36.83 21.74 -35.45
N GLY A 321 -36.07 20.65 -35.32
CA GLY A 321 -36.51 19.28 -35.65
C GLY A 321 -36.52 18.92 -37.14
N THR A 322 -35.96 19.76 -38.01
CA THR A 322 -35.75 19.44 -39.44
C THR A 322 -34.29 19.15 -39.69
N ASP A 323 -33.98 17.95 -40.21
CA ASP A 323 -32.62 17.55 -40.56
C ASP A 323 -32.23 18.05 -41.96
N TYR A 324 -31.00 18.53 -42.07
CA TYR A 324 -30.35 18.95 -43.29
C TYR A 324 -29.05 18.17 -43.50
N PHE A 325 -28.85 17.70 -44.72
CA PHE A 325 -27.71 16.87 -45.14
C PHE A 325 -26.89 17.60 -46.21
N PRO A 326 -25.59 17.28 -46.39
CA PRO A 326 -24.77 17.83 -47.47
C PRO A 326 -25.46 17.71 -48.85
N SER A 327 -25.59 18.84 -49.55
CA SER A 327 -26.12 18.85 -50.93
C SER A 327 -25.08 18.31 -51.92
N THR A 328 -25.54 17.58 -52.93
CA THR A 328 -24.71 17.00 -54.01
C THR A 328 -25.19 17.42 -55.40
N GLN A 329 -25.82 18.60 -55.51
CA GLN A 329 -26.48 19.07 -56.72
C GLN A 329 -25.49 19.65 -57.75
N GLY A 330 -24.21 19.79 -57.40
CA GLY A 330 -23.13 20.26 -58.27
C GLY A 330 -22.98 21.78 -58.35
N PHE A 331 -23.68 22.52 -57.48
CA PHE A 331 -23.62 23.99 -57.42
C PHE A 331 -23.67 24.44 -55.96
N ASP A 332 -22.62 25.14 -55.50
CA ASP A 332 -22.45 25.55 -54.10
C ASP A 332 -22.59 24.39 -53.10
N ASP A 333 -22.18 23.18 -53.49
CA ASP A 333 -22.25 21.97 -52.68
C ASP A 333 -21.54 22.17 -51.33
N PHE A 334 -22.03 21.44 -50.31
CA PHE A 334 -21.38 21.41 -49.01
C PHE A 334 -19.90 21.03 -49.15
N THR A 335 -19.03 21.86 -48.60
CA THR A 335 -17.58 21.67 -48.60
C THR A 335 -17.09 21.78 -47.17
N SER A 336 -16.17 20.91 -46.78
CA SER A 336 -15.44 21.01 -45.51
C SER A 336 -13.94 21.01 -45.73
N ASP A 337 -13.18 21.58 -44.79
CA ASP A 337 -11.73 21.52 -44.76
C ASP A 337 -11.26 21.30 -43.32
N THR A 338 -10.57 20.19 -43.07
CA THR A 338 -10.02 19.83 -41.76
C THR A 338 -8.53 20.10 -41.72
N SER A 339 -8.09 21.00 -40.84
CA SER A 339 -6.69 21.36 -40.67
C SER A 339 -5.97 20.48 -39.63
N VAL A 340 -6.67 20.03 -38.58
CA VAL A 340 -6.13 19.17 -37.51
C VAL A 340 -7.22 18.18 -37.06
N SER A 341 -6.85 16.93 -36.82
CA SER A 341 -7.73 15.85 -36.33
C SER A 341 -6.91 14.80 -35.56
N SER A 342 -5.94 15.27 -34.78
CA SER A 342 -4.94 14.45 -34.10
C SER A 342 -4.42 15.15 -32.85
N GLY A 343 -3.92 14.38 -31.88
CA GLY A 343 -3.37 14.95 -30.65
C GLY A 343 -4.43 15.68 -29.84
N ASN A 344 -5.62 15.09 -29.74
CA ASN A 344 -6.76 15.59 -28.96
C ASN A 344 -7.29 16.96 -29.43
N ILE A 345 -7.03 17.33 -30.69
CA ILE A 345 -7.45 18.60 -31.29
C ILE A 345 -8.13 18.31 -32.63
N LEU A 346 -9.34 18.88 -32.80
CA LEU A 346 -10.07 18.91 -34.06
C LEU A 346 -10.28 20.35 -34.50
N GLN A 347 -9.70 20.71 -35.64
CA GLN A 347 -9.87 22.00 -36.29
C GLN A 347 -10.38 21.81 -37.71
N ALA A 348 -11.54 22.39 -38.00
CA ALA A 348 -12.15 22.31 -39.31
C ALA A 348 -13.04 23.51 -39.62
N THR A 349 -13.31 23.71 -40.90
CA THR A 349 -14.31 24.64 -41.40
C THR A 349 -15.27 23.92 -42.34
N PHE A 350 -16.49 24.42 -42.47
CA PHE A 350 -17.45 23.91 -43.44
C PHE A 350 -18.40 25.01 -43.91
N PHE A 351 -18.87 24.91 -45.15
CA PHE A 351 -19.79 25.87 -45.76
C PHE A 351 -20.51 25.21 -46.96
N GLY A 352 -21.40 25.94 -47.63
CA GLY A 352 -22.12 25.47 -48.81
C GLY A 352 -23.58 25.12 -48.53
N LEU A 353 -24.21 24.42 -49.47
CA LEU A 353 -25.63 24.07 -49.40
C LEU A 353 -25.85 22.75 -48.68
N VAL A 354 -26.87 22.74 -47.82
CA VAL A 354 -27.45 21.54 -47.22
C VAL A 354 -28.92 21.45 -47.55
N GLU A 355 -29.43 20.24 -47.75
CA GLU A 355 -30.80 19.97 -48.20
C GLU A 355 -31.53 19.07 -47.19
N SER A 356 -32.80 19.39 -46.92
CA SER A 356 -33.66 18.53 -46.10
C SER A 356 -34.36 17.46 -46.95
N ASN A 357 -34.88 16.41 -46.33
CA ASN A 357 -35.66 15.37 -47.04
C ASN A 357 -36.93 15.90 -47.74
N ALA A 358 -37.40 17.10 -47.38
CA ALA A 358 -38.52 17.76 -48.02
C ALA A 358 -38.11 18.60 -49.25
N GLY A 359 -36.82 18.64 -49.60
CA GLY A 359 -36.25 19.41 -50.70
C GLY A 359 -36.07 20.90 -50.40
N ALA A 360 -35.99 21.27 -49.11
CA ALA A 360 -35.67 22.64 -48.72
C ALA A 360 -34.15 22.82 -48.60
N ASP A 361 -33.63 23.80 -49.33
CA ASP A 361 -32.22 24.18 -49.32
C ASP A 361 -31.90 25.21 -48.23
N LEU A 362 -30.74 25.07 -47.62
CA LEU A 362 -30.18 26.00 -46.65
C LEU A 362 -28.71 26.29 -46.98
N SER A 363 -28.34 27.57 -47.03
CA SER A 363 -26.95 27.99 -47.24
C SER A 363 -26.23 28.21 -45.92
N LEU A 364 -25.11 27.52 -45.76
CA LEU A 364 -24.14 27.69 -44.68
C LEU A 364 -23.00 28.57 -45.19
N THR A 365 -22.78 29.72 -44.56
CA THR A 365 -21.77 30.69 -45.02
C THR A 365 -20.47 30.61 -44.25
N GLN A 366 -20.49 30.10 -43.02
CA GLN A 366 -19.31 29.95 -42.18
C GLN A 366 -19.60 28.94 -41.06
N GLY A 367 -19.03 27.74 -41.16
CA GLY A 367 -18.93 26.76 -40.10
C GLY A 367 -17.52 26.72 -39.52
N MET A 368 -17.41 26.68 -38.19
CA MET A 368 -16.15 26.64 -37.47
C MET A 368 -16.16 25.54 -36.43
N VAL A 369 -15.09 24.74 -36.43
CA VAL A 369 -14.80 23.69 -35.45
C VAL A 369 -13.39 23.96 -34.93
N ASP A 370 -13.26 24.18 -33.63
CA ASP A 370 -12.00 24.27 -32.91
C ASP A 370 -12.23 23.65 -31.54
N LEU A 371 -12.09 22.32 -31.46
CA LEU A 371 -12.50 21.48 -30.34
C LEU A 371 -11.32 20.66 -29.80
N THR A 372 -11.37 20.35 -28.51
CA THR A 372 -10.52 19.36 -27.86
C THR A 372 -11.32 18.11 -27.54
N TYR A 373 -10.73 16.92 -27.71
CA TYR A 373 -11.42 15.63 -27.53
C TYR A 373 -10.50 14.55 -26.97
#